data_AF-A0A7W1W964-F1
#
_entry.id   AF-A0A7W1W964-F1
#
_cell.length_a   1.000
_cell.length_b   1.000
_cell.length_c   1.000
_cell.angle_alpha   90.00
_cell.angle_beta   90.00
_cell.angle_gamma   90.00
#
_symmetry.space_group_name_H-M   'P 1'
#
loop_
_entity.id
_entity.type
_entity.pdbx_description
1 polymer ?
#
loop_
_entity_poly.entity_id
_entity_poly.type
_entity_poly.pdbx_seq_one_letter_code
_entity_poly.pdbx_strand_id
1 'polypeptide(L)' 'DPLGQLKLENKDFIQMTRTVKQWADETCAGRVVSCLEGGYNLETLGETVKKHVAELNNQ' A
#
# COMPACT_ATOMS: atom_id res chain seq x y z
N ASP A 1 -14.62 -1.47 -2.64
CA ASP A 1 -14.42 -1.01 -4.03
C ASP A 1 -15.55 -1.56 -4.88
N PRO A 2 -16.19 -0.80 -5.79
CA PRO A 2 -17.29 -1.33 -6.61
C PRO A 2 -16.85 -2.39 -7.62
N LEU A 3 -15.57 -2.46 -8.00
CA LEU A 3 -15.05 -3.41 -8.99
C LEU A 3 -14.38 -4.64 -8.36
N GLY A 4 -14.34 -4.73 -7.02
CA GLY A 4 -13.74 -5.83 -6.28
C GLY A 4 -14.64 -6.34 -5.15
N GLN A 5 -14.41 -7.57 -4.70
CA GLN A 5 -15.22 -8.20 -3.64
C GLN A 5 -14.45 -8.42 -2.32
N LEU A 6 -13.17 -8.04 -2.29
CA LEU A 6 -12.37 -8.11 -1.07
C LEU A 6 -12.79 -7.01 -0.08
N LYS A 7 -12.71 -7.33 1.21
CA LYS A 7 -13.04 -6.43 2.33
C LYS A 7 -11.78 -5.94 3.05
N LEU A 8 -10.75 -5.61 2.28
CA LEU A 8 -9.51 -5.06 2.83
C LEU A 8 -9.74 -3.66 3.40
N GLU A 9 -9.10 -3.39 4.51
CA GLU A 9 -9.11 -2.11 5.21
C GLU A 9 -7.74 -1.43 5.11
N ASN A 10 -7.65 -0.16 5.48
CA ASN A 10 -6.40 0.60 5.48
C ASN A 10 -5.25 -0.10 6.21
N LYS A 11 -5.56 -0.83 7.31
CA LYS A 11 -4.56 -1.58 8.08
C LYS A 11 -3.89 -2.69 7.27
N ASP A 12 -4.64 -3.31 6.35
CA ASP A 12 -4.14 -4.39 5.52
C ASP A 12 -3.18 -3.84 4.47
N PHE A 13 -3.50 -2.69 3.87
CA PHE A 13 -2.59 -1.99 2.95
C PHE A 13 -1.31 -1.52 3.64
N ILE A 14 -1.39 -1.01 4.88
CA ILE A 14 -0.20 -0.68 5.67
C ILE A 14 0.66 -1.93 5.89
N GLN A 15 0.05 -3.04 6.32
CA GLN A 15 0.79 -4.28 6.58
C GLN A 15 1.44 -4.84 5.30
N MET A 16 0.73 -4.84 4.18
CA MET A 16 1.29 -5.26 2.89
C MET A 16 2.48 -4.37 2.47
N THR A 17 2.37 -3.06 2.67
CA THR A 17 3.47 -2.11 2.38
C THR A 17 4.69 -2.41 3.24
N ARG A 18 4.48 -2.62 4.54
CA ARG A 18 5.55 -2.97 5.49
C ARG A 18 6.25 -4.27 5.09
N THR A 19 5.49 -5.29 4.74
CA THR A 19 6.05 -6.58 4.32
C THR A 19 6.90 -6.44 3.05
N VAL A 20 6.46 -5.67 2.06
CA VAL A 20 7.26 -5.40 0.86
C VAL A 20 8.57 -4.68 1.20
N LYS A 21 8.52 -3.69 2.10
CA LYS A 21 9.73 -2.98 2.55
C LYS A 21 10.72 -3.91 3.26
N GLN A 22 10.24 -4.76 4.16
CA GLN A 22 11.08 -5.74 4.86
C GLN A 22 11.82 -6.65 3.87
N TRP A 23 11.11 -7.18 2.86
CA TRP A 23 11.75 -7.97 1.81
C TRP A 23 12.74 -7.15 0.98
N ALA A 24 12.42 -5.89 0.68
CA ALA A 24 13.31 -5.01 -0.07
C ALA A 24 14.60 -4.69 0.70
N ASP A 25 14.52 -4.50 2.02
CA ASP A 25 15.68 -4.29 2.88
C ASP A 25 16.62 -5.51 2.85
N GLU A 26 16.05 -6.72 2.88
CA GLU A 26 16.80 -7.97 2.86
C GLU A 26 17.42 -8.31 1.49
N THR A 27 16.77 -7.91 0.38
CA THR A 27 17.09 -8.44 -0.96
C THR A 27 17.57 -7.41 -1.97
N CYS A 28 17.18 -6.13 -1.82
CA CYS A 28 17.50 -5.08 -2.79
C CYS A 28 17.87 -3.74 -2.14
N ALA A 29 18.43 -3.77 -0.93
CA ALA A 29 18.88 -2.58 -0.17
C ALA A 29 17.79 -1.49 -0.07
N GLY A 30 16.58 -1.91 0.27
CA GLY A 30 15.44 -1.04 0.52
C GLY A 30 14.85 -0.36 -0.72
N ARG A 31 15.29 -0.73 -1.93
CA ARG A 31 14.81 -0.09 -3.17
C ARG A 31 13.41 -0.58 -3.53
N VAL A 32 12.42 0.29 -3.37
CA VAL A 32 11.02 0.04 -3.76
C VAL A 32 10.55 1.15 -4.69
N VAL A 33 9.88 0.77 -5.77
CA VAL A 33 9.09 1.68 -6.61
C VAL A 33 7.64 1.21 -6.52
N SER A 34 6.73 2.12 -6.18
CA SER A 34 5.29 1.85 -6.13
C SER A 34 4.57 2.68 -7.18
N CYS A 35 3.66 2.05 -7.92
CA CYS A 35 2.85 2.67 -8.95
C CYS A 35 1.38 2.46 -8.61
N LEU A 36 0.57 3.53 -8.70
CA LEU A 36 -0.87 3.43 -8.55
C LEU A 36 -1.46 2.73 -9.79
N GLU A 37 -2.16 1.63 -9.57
CA GLU A 37 -2.85 0.87 -10.61
C GLU A 37 -4.35 1.26 -10.63
N GLY A 38 -5.20 0.43 -10.01
CA GLY A 38 -6.63 0.66 -9.86
C GLY A 38 -7.03 1.24 -8.51
N GLY A 39 -8.34 1.30 -8.29
CA GLY A 39 -8.94 1.92 -7.11
C GLY A 39 -10.08 2.82 -7.57
N TYR A 40 -11.31 2.38 -7.34
CA TYR A 40 -12.50 2.95 -7.98
C TYR A 40 -13.54 3.40 -6.96
N ASN A 41 -13.36 3.07 -5.67
CA ASN A 41 -14.09 3.74 -4.60
C ASN A 41 -13.39 5.04 -4.19
N LEU A 42 -13.85 6.16 -4.75
CA LEU A 42 -13.26 7.49 -4.51
C LEU A 42 -13.39 7.95 -3.04
N GLU A 43 -14.38 7.47 -2.30
CA GLU A 43 -14.57 7.82 -0.89
C GLU A 43 -13.44 7.27 -0.02
N THR A 44 -12.91 6.09 -0.37
CA THR A 44 -11.89 5.40 0.43
C THR A 44 -10.49 5.47 -0.16
N LEU A 45 -10.37 5.55 -1.50
CA LEU A 45 -9.10 5.45 -2.21
C LEU A 45 -8.05 6.45 -1.70
N GLY A 46 -8.43 7.72 -1.56
CA GLY A 46 -7.51 8.77 -1.14
C GLY A 46 -6.85 8.48 0.22
N GLU A 47 -7.66 8.07 1.20
CA GLU A 47 -7.14 7.72 2.53
C GLU A 47 -6.31 6.43 2.49
N THR A 48 -6.72 5.42 1.74
CA THR A 48 -5.95 4.18 1.57
C THR A 48 -4.58 4.45 0.96
N VAL A 49 -4.51 5.21 -0.13
CA VAL A 49 -3.24 5.59 -0.79
C VAL A 49 -2.37 6.41 0.15
N LYS A 50 -2.94 7.38 0.88
CA LYS A 50 -2.20 8.17 1.87
C LYS A 50 -1.55 7.29 2.94
N LYS A 51 -2.24 6.26 3.42
CA LYS A 51 -1.70 5.31 4.41
C LYS A 51 -0.58 4.44 3.83
N HIS A 52 -0.73 3.97 2.59
CA HIS A 52 0.33 3.27 1.87
C HIS A 52 1.60 4.13 1.71
N VAL A 53 1.45 5.37 1.23
CA VAL A 53 2.57 6.31 1.02
C VAL A 53 3.21 6.72 2.35
N ALA A 54 2.42 6.91 3.42
CA ALA A 54 2.97 7.16 4.75
C ALA A 54 3.85 6.00 5.24
N GLU A 55 3.41 4.75 5.07
CA GLU A 55 4.21 3.59 5.44
C GLU A 55 5.46 3.42 4.55
N LEU A 56 5.37 3.75 3.26
CA LEU A 56 6.53 3.79 2.36
C LEU A 56 7.59 4.79 2.84
N ASN A 57 7.17 5.97 3.29
CA ASN A 57 8.07 7.04 3.71
C ASN A 57 8.63 6.88 5.13
N ASN A 58 8.01 6.06 5.98
CA ASN A 58 8.53 5.77 7.31
C ASN A 58 9.91 5.08 7.18
N GLN A 59 10.88 5.44 8.02
CA GLN A 59 12.14 4.69 8.13
C GLN A 59 12.11 3.79 9.35
#